data_AF-A0A7Y2CU63-F1
#
_entry.id   AF-A0A7Y2CU63-F1
#
_cell.length_a   1.000
_cell.length_b   1.000
_cell.length_c   1.000
_cell.angle_alpha   90.00
_cell.angle_beta   90.00
_cell.angle_gamma   90.00
#
_symmetry.space_group_name_H-M   'P 1'
#
loop_
_entity.id
_entity.type
_entity.pdbx_description
1 polymer ?
#
loop_
_entity_poly.entity_id
_entity_poly.type
_entity_poly.pdbx_seq_one_letter_code
_entity_poly.pdbx_strand_id
1 'polypeptide(L)' 'MAYTNTHAAGTLPRSTGLGPIQRLIERYKAYRLYRETFDGLNSLSNRELADLGLSRSELHDIATKAVYQ' A
#
# COMPACT_ATOMS: atom_id res chain seq x y z
N MET A 1 2.11 52.28 -17.44
CA MET A 1 1.84 51.33 -18.53
C MET A 1 1.81 49.93 -17.94
N ALA A 2 0.73 49.21 -18.19
CA ALA A 2 0.47 47.87 -17.70
C ALA A 2 1.26 46.83 -18.51
N TYR A 3 1.68 45.74 -17.87
CA TYR A 3 1.54 44.39 -18.42
C TYR A 3 1.33 43.40 -17.27
N THR A 4 0.07 43.21 -16.89
CA THR A 4 -0.36 42.01 -16.17
C THR A 4 -0.56 40.91 -17.22
N ASN A 5 0.38 39.97 -17.34
CA ASN A 5 0.14 38.72 -18.08
C ASN A 5 -0.37 37.68 -17.06
N THR A 6 -1.67 37.40 -17.01
CA THR A 6 -2.48 36.62 -17.96
C THR A 6 -2.24 35.11 -17.77
N HIS A 7 -3.15 34.55 -16.97
CA HIS A 7 -3.61 33.17 -16.82
C HIS A 7 -2.54 32.07 -16.69
N ALA A 8 -2.27 31.65 -15.45
CA ALA A 8 -1.87 30.27 -15.20
C ALA A 8 -2.98 29.38 -15.79
N ALA A 9 -2.71 28.78 -16.94
CA ALA A 9 -3.56 27.77 -17.54
C ALA A 9 -3.73 26.66 -16.52
N GLY A 10 -4.89 26.66 -15.85
CA GLY A 10 -5.30 25.60 -14.96
C GLY A 10 -5.55 24.35 -15.78
N THR A 11 -4.48 23.62 -16.09
CA THR A 11 -4.57 22.24 -16.52
C THR A 11 -4.96 21.42 -15.29
N LEU A 12 -6.24 21.52 -14.90
CA LEU A 12 -6.82 20.55 -13.99
C LEU A 12 -6.72 19.19 -14.69
N PRO A 13 -6.00 18.21 -14.11
CA PRO A 13 -5.92 16.90 -14.72
C PRO A 13 -7.32 16.32 -14.79
N ARG A 14 -7.78 16.06 -16.01
CA ARG A 14 -9.05 15.40 -16.31
C ARG A 14 -8.98 13.97 -15.74
N SER A 15 -9.54 13.78 -14.55
CA SER A 15 -9.79 12.44 -14.00
C SER A 15 -10.93 11.79 -14.79
N THR A 16 -10.61 11.27 -15.97
CA THR A 16 -11.52 10.46 -16.78
C THR A 16 -11.73 9.13 -16.05
N GLY A 17 -13.01 8.79 -15.83
CA GLY A 17 -13.47 7.81 -14.84
C GLY A 17 -12.82 6.43 -14.95
N LEU A 18 -12.05 6.09 -13.91
CA LEU A 18 -11.70 4.76 -13.40
C LEU A 18 -10.94 4.91 -12.06
N GLY A 19 -10.44 6.12 -11.75
CA GLY A 19 -9.72 6.45 -10.51
C GLY A 19 -10.28 5.87 -9.21
N PRO A 20 -11.60 5.96 -8.90
CA PRO A 20 -12.11 5.40 -7.65
C PRO A 20 -12.09 3.86 -7.62
N ILE A 21 -12.36 3.20 -8.75
CA ILE A 21 -12.33 1.74 -8.88
C ILE A 21 -10.88 1.25 -8.82
N GLN A 22 -9.97 1.94 -9.50
CA GLN A 22 -8.55 1.61 -9.50
C GLN A 22 -7.97 1.66 -8.07
N ARG A 23 -8.27 2.72 -7.31
CA ARG A 23 -7.87 2.82 -5.89
C ARG A 23 -8.45 1.70 -5.02
N LEU A 24 -9.68 1.28 -5.30
CA LEU A 24 -10.30 0.15 -4.58
C LEU A 24 -9.59 -1.17 -4.90
N ILE A 25 -9.27 -1.41 -6.17
CA ILE A 25 -8.53 -2.60 -6.62
C ILE A 25 -7.14 -2.63 -5.98
N GLU A 26 -6.43 -1.50 -5.98
CA GLU A 26 -5.11 -1.39 -5.35
C GLU A 26 -5.18 -1.68 -3.85
N ARG A 27 -6.15 -1.09 -3.15
CA ARG A 27 -6.36 -1.36 -1.72
C ARG A 27 -6.72 -2.82 -1.44
N TYR A 28 -7.54 -3.44 -2.29
CA TYR A 28 -7.90 -4.85 -2.15
C TYR A 28 -6.69 -5.76 -2.37
N LYS A 29 -5.88 -5.49 -3.40
CA LYS A 29 -4.63 -6.22 -3.66
C LYS A 29 -3.67 -6.11 -2.49
N ALA A 30 -3.46 -4.89 -1.97
CA ALA A 30 -2.65 -4.63 -0.79
C ALA A 30 -3.15 -5.41 0.43
N TYR A 31 -4.46 -5.40 0.68
CA TYR A 31 -5.05 -6.15 1.80
C TYR A 31 -4.93 -7.67 1.63
N ARG A 32 -5.14 -8.18 0.41
CA ARG A 32 -4.98 -9.61 0.11
C ARG A 32 -3.54 -10.05 0.36
N LEU A 33 -2.56 -9.28 -0.13
CA LEU A 33 -1.14 -9.57 0.07
C LEU A 33 -0.77 -9.54 1.56
N TYR A 34 -1.21 -8.51 2.29
CA TYR A 34 -1.03 -8.43 3.74
C TYR A 34 -1.51 -9.70 4.43
N ARG A 35 -2.74 -10.14 4.13
CA ARG A 35 -3.32 -11.33 4.76
C ARG A 35 -2.59 -12.59 4.38
N GLU A 36 -2.23 -12.76 3.12
CA GLU A 36 -1.49 -13.93 2.65
C GLU A 36 -0.13 -14.04 3.34
N THR A 37 0.61 -12.94 3.46
CA THR A 37 1.88 -12.89 4.18
C THR A 37 1.69 -13.14 5.68
N PHE A 38 0.70 -12.48 6.30
CA PHE A 38 0.44 -12.64 7.73
C PHE A 38 -0.02 -14.05 8.07
N ASP A 39 -0.99 -14.61 7.34
CA ASP A 39 -1.51 -15.95 7.56
C ASP A 39 -0.43 -17.00 7.28
N GLY A 40 0.41 -16.80 6.26
CA GLY A 40 1.58 -17.63 5.97
C GLY A 40 2.58 -17.65 7.13
N LEU A 41 3.00 -16.47 7.60
CA LEU A 41 3.91 -16.36 8.75
C LEU A 41 3.26 -16.85 10.05
N ASN A 42 1.97 -16.63 10.22
CA ASN A 42 1.22 -17.03 11.40
C ASN A 42 0.96 -18.55 11.43
N SER A 43 0.97 -19.21 10.27
CA SER A 43 0.89 -20.68 10.18
C SER A 43 2.15 -21.38 10.70
N LEU A 44 3.29 -20.67 10.70
CA LEU A 44 4.54 -21.17 11.27
C LEU A 44 4.43 -21.30 12.79
N SER A 45 5.11 -22.29 13.35
CA SER A 45 5.24 -22.49 14.79
C SER A 45 6.21 -21.49 15.42
N ASN A 46 6.12 -21.30 16.74
CA ASN A 46 7.03 -20.39 17.45
C ASN A 46 8.51 -20.79 17.31
N ARG A 47 8.79 -22.07 17.06
CA ARG A 47 10.16 -22.55 16.82
C ARG A 47 10.65 -22.14 15.44
N GLU A 48 9.86 -22.33 14.40
CA GLU A 48 10.22 -21.91 13.04
C GLU A 48 10.38 -20.38 12.98
N LEU A 49 9.54 -19.63 13.70
CA LEU A 49 9.72 -18.19 13.87
C LEU A 49 11.03 -17.86 14.59
N ALA A 50 11.36 -18.56 15.68
CA ALA A 50 12.61 -18.37 16.41
C ALA A 50 13.85 -18.74 15.57
N ASP A 51 13.76 -19.76 14.73
CA ASP A 51 14.82 -20.15 13.80
C ASP A 51 15.08 -19.07 12.74
N LEU A 52 14.04 -18.31 12.37
CA LEU A 52 14.14 -17.13 11.52
C LEU A 52 14.54 -15.85 12.29
N GLY A 53 14.64 -15.93 13.62
CA GLY A 53 14.89 -14.78 14.49
C GLY A 53 13.71 -13.81 14.59
N LEU A 54 12.48 -14.29 14.37
CA LEU A 54 11.25 -13.51 14.37
C LEU A 54 10.36 -13.82 15.57
N SER A 55 9.65 -12.81 16.04
CA SER A 55 8.61 -12.91 17.05
C SER A 55 7.21 -12.71 16.47
N ARG A 56 6.18 -13.23 17.16
CA ARG A 56 4.77 -13.09 16.75
C ARG A 56 4.33 -11.63 16.57
N SER A 57 4.87 -10.73 17.39
CA SER A 57 4.61 -9.29 17.31
C SER A 57 5.16 -8.65 16.03
N GLU A 58 6.28 -9.15 15.51
CA GLU A 58 6.91 -8.61 14.30
C GLU A 58 6.20 -9.03 13.02
N LEU A 59 5.37 -10.07 13.06
CA LEU A 59 4.63 -10.54 11.88
C LEU A 59 3.72 -9.46 11.30
N HIS A 60 3.12 -8.63 12.16
CA HIS A 60 2.30 -7.51 11.72
C HIS A 60 3.12 -6.45 10.98
N ASP A 61 4.30 -6.11 11.50
CA ASP A 61 5.19 -5.10 10.91
C ASP A 61 5.79 -5.59 9.60
N ILE A 62 6.16 -6.87 9.52
CA ILE A 62 6.69 -7.50 8.29
C ILE A 62 5.62 -7.58 7.21
N ALA A 63 4.41 -8.04 7.54
CA ALA A 63 3.30 -8.10 6.59
C ALA A 63 2.92 -6.70 6.08
N THR A 64 3.01 -5.69 6.94
CA THR A 64 2.79 -4.28 6.56
C THR A 64 3.90 -3.78 5.63
N LYS A 65 5.17 -4.04 5.96
CA LYS A 65 6.31 -3.69 5.08
C LYS A 65 6.19 -4.32 3.71
N ALA A 66 5.84 -5.61 3.62
CA ALA A 66 5.71 -6.31 2.34
C ALA A 66 4.68 -5.69 1.37
N VAL A 67 3.78 -4.84 1.88
CA VAL A 67 2.69 -4.23 1.11
C VAL A 67 2.96 -2.77 0.76
N TYR A 68 3.66 -2.03 1.64
CA TYR A 68 3.86 -0.58 1.51
C TYR A 68 5.31 -0.17 1.22
N GLN A 69 6.27 -1.07 1.37
CA GLN A 69 7.70 -0.84 1.11
C GLN A 69 8.12 -1.50 -0.21
#